data_AF-A0A1B3MS29-F1
#
_entry.id   AF-A0A1B3MS29-F1
#
_cell.length_a   1.000
_cell.length_b   1.000
_cell.length_c   1.000
_cell.angle_alpha   90.00
_cell.angle_beta   90.00
_cell.angle_gamma   90.00
#
_symmetry.space_group_name_H-M   'P 1'
#
loop_
_entity.id
_entity.type
_entity.pdbx_description
1 polymer ?
#
loop_
_entity_poly.entity_id
_entity_poly.type
_entity_poly.pdbx_seq_one_letter_code
_entity_poly.pdbx_strand_id
1 'polypeptide(L)'
;MTNRLYYGDNLDVLRTHIPDDSVDLIYLDPPFNSNAGYNVLFKSASGAGADASIEAFDDTWTWGESSQNALMDIASGTNRPLTVMMNAMHSAIGENPLMAYLAMMAVRLVERSERLTFQR
;
A
#
# COMPACT_ATOMS: atom_id res chain seq x y z
N MET A 1 -27.70 -0.07 -9.06
CA MET A 1 -26.70 0.23 -8.02
C MET A 1 -25.99 1.51 -8.41
N THR A 2 -25.74 2.40 -7.45
CA THR A 2 -25.04 3.67 -7.72
C THR A 2 -23.55 3.49 -7.45
N ASN A 3 -22.72 3.79 -8.44
CA ASN A 3 -21.27 3.75 -8.28
C ASN A 3 -20.83 4.84 -7.29
N ARG A 4 -19.86 4.53 -6.42
CA ARG A 4 -19.32 5.46 -5.43
C ARG A 4 -17.83 5.66 -5.69
N LEU A 5 -17.37 6.90 -5.55
CA LEU A 5 -15.97 7.27 -5.56
C LEU A 5 -15.63 7.89 -4.21
N TYR A 6 -14.58 7.40 -3.57
CA TYR A 6 -14.07 7.91 -2.31
C TYR A 6 -12.72 8.60 -2.55
N TYR A 7 -12.47 9.71 -1.87
CA TYR A 7 -11.22 10.45 -1.93
C TYR A 7 -10.57 10.47 -0.55
N GLY A 8 -9.32 10.01 -0.45
CA GLY A 8 -8.57 9.93 0.81
C GLY A 8 -7.60 8.75 0.83
N ASP A 9 -6.97 8.53 1.98
CA ASP A 9 -6.19 7.30 2.22
C ASP A 9 -7.12 6.09 2.20
N ASN A 10 -6.70 5.04 1.49
CA ASN A 10 -7.55 3.87 1.28
C ASN A 10 -7.83 3.10 2.57
N LEU A 11 -6.93 3.11 3.55
CA LEU A 11 -7.13 2.42 4.82
C LEU A 11 -8.27 3.09 5.61
N ASP A 12 -8.24 4.42 5.70
CA ASP A 12 -9.26 5.20 6.38
C ASP A 12 -10.63 5.10 5.67
N VAL A 13 -10.62 5.10 4.34
CA VAL A 13 -11.82 4.91 3.52
C VAL A 13 -12.45 3.54 3.78
N LEU A 14 -11.65 2.46 3.74
CA LEU A 14 -12.12 1.11 3.99
C LEU A 14 -12.72 0.98 5.40
N ARG A 15 -12.04 1.52 6.42
CA ARG A 15 -12.50 1.52 7.82
C ARG A 15 -13.79 2.28 8.05
N THR A 16 -13.91 3.46 7.43
CA THR A 16 -14.98 4.40 7.76
C THR A 16 -16.24 4.21 6.91
N HIS A 17 -16.10 3.77 5.66
CA HIS A 17 -17.18 3.88 4.67
C HIS A 17 -17.64 2.57 4.07
N ILE A 18 -16.84 1.51 4.17
CA ILE A 18 -17.14 0.21 3.58
C ILE A 18 -17.45 -0.76 4.72
N PRO A 19 -18.66 -1.36 4.77
CA PRO A 19 -18.98 -2.36 5.79
C PRO A 19 -18.21 -3.67 5.61
N ASP A 20 -18.00 -4.40 6.70
CA ASP A 20 -17.50 -5.78 6.66
C ASP A 20 -18.41 -6.68 5.82
N ASP A 21 -17.84 -7.72 5.22
CA ASP A 21 -18.57 -8.73 4.42
C ASP A 21 -19.54 -8.08 3.40
N SER A 22 -19.09 -7.03 2.69
CA SER A 22 -19.96 -6.27 1.77
C SER A 22 -19.44 -6.16 0.33
N VAL A 23 -18.25 -6.71 0.06
CA VAL A 23 -17.59 -6.62 -1.26
C VAL A 23 -17.30 -8.03 -1.79
N ASP A 24 -17.79 -8.35 -2.99
CA ASP A 24 -17.56 -9.67 -3.58
C ASP A 24 -16.20 -9.81 -4.29
N LEU A 25 -15.65 -8.70 -4.78
CA LEU A 25 -14.38 -8.68 -5.51
C LEU A 25 -13.62 -7.39 -5.24
N ILE A 26 -12.34 -7.53 -4.92
CA ILE A 26 -11.41 -6.42 -4.79
C ILE A 26 -10.32 -6.57 -5.83
N TYR A 27 -10.15 -5.54 -6.66
CA TYR A 27 -8.98 -5.36 -7.50
C TYR A 27 -8.04 -4.34 -6.85
N LEU A 28 -6.74 -4.62 -6.82
CA LEU A 28 -5.72 -3.72 -6.31
C LEU A 28 -4.47 -3.76 -7.19
N ASP A 29 -3.97 -2.58 -7.53
CA ASP A 29 -2.67 -2.35 -8.16
C ASP A 29 -1.86 -1.36 -7.30
N PRO A 30 -1.21 -1.84 -6.21
CA PRO A 30 -0.44 -0.96 -5.33
C PRO A 30 0.88 -0.55 -5.99
N PRO A 31 1.46 0.60 -5.61
CA PRO A 31 2.80 0.96 -6.08
C PRO A 31 3.82 -0.09 -5.64
N PHE A 32 4.62 -0.58 -6.58
CA PHE A 32 5.64 -1.60 -6.31
C PHE A 32 6.89 -0.97 -5.69
N ASN A 33 7.32 -1.49 -4.54
CA ASN A 33 8.65 -1.21 -3.98
C ASN A 33 9.73 -1.91 -4.82
N SER A 34 10.06 -1.31 -5.96
CA SER A 34 10.83 -1.92 -7.04
C SER A 34 12.24 -1.36 -7.16
N ASN A 35 12.54 -0.27 -6.44
CA ASN A 35 13.78 0.52 -6.50
C ASN A 35 14.16 0.88 -7.95
N ALA A 36 13.17 0.91 -8.85
CA ALA A 36 13.34 1.04 -10.28
C ALA A 36 12.79 2.41 -10.69
N GLY A 37 13.70 3.37 -10.92
CA GLY A 37 13.34 4.62 -11.55
C GLY A 37 12.82 4.35 -12.96
N TYR A 38 11.50 4.44 -13.15
CA TYR A 38 10.90 4.39 -14.48
C TYR A 38 11.14 5.73 -15.15
N ASN A 39 12.22 5.86 -15.92
CA ASN A 39 12.38 6.98 -16.83
C ASN A 39 11.31 6.88 -17.92
N VAL A 40 10.19 7.58 -17.75
CA VAL A 40 9.20 7.77 -18.83
C VAL A 40 9.85 8.72 -19.84
N LEU A 41 10.50 8.15 -20.85
CA LEU A 41 11.04 8.91 -21.98
C LEU A 41 9.86 9.44 -22.83
N PHE A 42 9.38 10.64 -22.51
CA PHE A 42 8.53 11.39 -23.45
C PHE A 42 9.39 11.82 -24.65
N LYS A 43 9.41 11.01 -25.71
CA LYS A 43 9.93 11.48 -27.00
C LYS A 43 8.98 12.54 -27.54
N SER A 44 9.42 13.80 -27.55
CA SER A 44 8.70 14.84 -28.28
C SER A 44 8.71 14.51 -29.78
N ALA A 45 7.58 14.72 -30.46
CA ALA A 45 7.44 14.43 -31.89
C ALA A 45 8.27 15.37 -32.80
N SER A 46 9.00 16.32 -32.23
CA SER A 46 9.84 17.29 -32.94
C SER A 46 11.24 17.26 -32.31
N GLY A 47 12.18 16.56 -32.95
CA GLY A 47 13.53 16.24 -32.46
C GLY A 47 14.49 17.42 -32.21
N ALA A 48 14.05 18.44 -31.48
CA ALA A 48 14.86 19.56 -31.01
C ALA A 48 14.26 20.11 -29.71
N GLY A 49 14.47 19.41 -28.61
CA GLY A 49 14.08 19.87 -27.27
C GLY A 49 14.66 18.94 -26.24
N ALA A 50 15.37 19.49 -25.25
CA ALA A 50 16.08 18.77 -24.20
C ALA A 50 15.23 17.62 -23.63
N ASP A 51 15.86 16.45 -23.49
CA ASP A 51 15.29 15.29 -22.82
C ASP A 51 14.94 15.70 -21.38
N ALA A 52 13.70 16.14 -21.15
CA ALA A 52 13.17 16.35 -19.83
C ALA A 52 12.80 14.98 -19.26
N SER A 53 13.73 14.37 -18.53
CA SER A 53 13.42 13.24 -17.66
C SER A 53 12.49 13.76 -16.57
N ILE A 54 11.18 13.53 -16.72
CA ILE A 54 10.26 13.67 -15.60
C ILE A 54 10.48 12.41 -14.76
N GLU A 55 11.08 12.59 -13.59
CA GLU A 55 11.28 11.56 -12.57
C GLU A 55 9.90 11.01 -12.18
N ALA A 56 9.47 9.94 -12.85
CA ALA A 56 8.18 9.32 -12.64
C ALA A 56 8.33 8.34 -11.47
N PHE A 57 7.92 8.82 -10.29
CA PHE A 57 7.73 8.05 -9.06
C PHE A 57 9.01 7.46 -8.48
N ASP A 58 9.72 8.28 -7.71
CA ASP A 58 10.72 7.81 -6.76
C ASP A 58 10.00 6.96 -5.67
N ASP A 59 10.60 5.83 -5.30
CA ASP A 59 10.01 4.87 -4.36
C ASP A 59 9.83 5.56 -2.99
N THR A 60 8.62 6.05 -2.72
CA THR A 60 8.39 7.04 -1.66
C THR A 60 8.28 6.41 -0.27
N TRP A 61 8.57 5.11 -0.14
CA TRP A 61 8.43 4.39 1.11
C TRP A 61 9.56 4.77 2.06
N THR A 62 9.27 5.65 3.00
CA THR A 62 10.19 6.01 4.07
C THR A 62 9.62 5.49 5.38
N TRP A 63 10.48 4.83 6.18
CA TRP A 63 10.08 4.47 7.54
C TRP A 63 9.77 5.74 8.34
N GLY A 64 8.67 5.71 9.07
CA GLY A 64 8.21 6.84 9.86
C GLY A 64 6.95 6.49 10.63
N GLU A 65 6.32 7.50 11.22
CA GLU A 65 5.18 7.35 12.12
C GLU A 65 4.03 6.54 11.51
N SER A 66 3.70 6.75 10.23
CA SER A 66 2.64 6.00 9.55
C SER A 66 2.94 4.49 9.46
N SER A 67 4.18 4.12 9.16
CA SER A 67 4.61 2.72 9.08
C SER A 67 4.66 2.07 10.46
N GLN A 68 5.11 2.83 11.47
CA GLN A 68 5.11 2.39 12.86
C GLN A 68 3.68 2.16 13.36
N ASN A 69 2.76 3.08 13.09
CA ASN A 69 1.36 2.94 13.46
C ASN A 69 0.71 1.74 12.74
N ALA A 70 1.01 1.55 11.44
CA ALA A 70 0.54 0.36 10.71
C ALA A 70 1.06 -0.96 11.32
N LEU A 71 2.31 -0.99 11.76
CA LEU A 71 2.87 -2.16 12.46
C LEU A 71 2.18 -2.39 13.82
N MET A 72 1.88 -1.32 14.56
CA MET A 72 1.13 -1.40 15.82
C MET A 72 -0.31 -1.87 15.61
N ASP A 73 -0.99 -1.41 14.55
CA ASP A 73 -2.32 -1.89 14.17
C ASP A 73 -2.30 -3.41 13.95
N ILE A 74 -1.33 -3.92 13.19
CA ILE A 74 -1.13 -5.37 12.99
C ILE A 74 -0.86 -6.10 14.31
N ALA A 75 -0.11 -5.50 15.23
CA ALA A 75 0.17 -6.09 16.54
C ALA A 75 -1.06 -6.13 17.46
N SER A 76 -2.00 -5.18 17.28
CA SER A 76 -3.25 -5.10 18.04
C SER A 76 -4.36 -6.02 17.51
N GLY A 77 -4.24 -6.48 16.25
CA GLY A 77 -5.20 -7.35 15.60
C GLY A 77 -5.17 -8.81 16.09
N THR A 78 -6.06 -9.63 15.53
CA THR A 78 -6.23 -11.05 15.91
C THR A 78 -5.39 -12.03 15.08
N ASN A 79 -4.79 -11.57 13.97
CA ASN A 79 -3.98 -12.40 13.06
C ASN A 79 -2.59 -12.67 13.63
N ARG A 80 -2.52 -13.62 14.58
CA ARG A 80 -1.28 -13.96 15.29
C ARG A 80 -0.11 -14.36 14.38
N PRO A 81 -0.29 -15.19 13.34
CA PRO A 81 0.81 -15.51 12.41
C PRO A 81 1.38 -14.26 11.72
N LEU A 82 0.53 -13.33 11.28
CA LEU A 82 0.97 -12.08 10.67
C LEU A 82 1.75 -11.22 11.67
N THR A 83 1.26 -11.06 12.90
CA THR A 83 1.97 -10.31 13.94
C THR A 83 3.38 -10.88 14.19
N VAL A 84 3.51 -12.21 14.28
CA VAL A 84 4.81 -12.87 14.50
C VAL A 84 5.75 -12.61 13.32
N MET A 85 5.26 -12.77 12.09
CA MET A 85 6.06 -12.54 10.88
C MET A 85 6.51 -11.08 10.76
N MET A 86 5.61 -10.13 11.00
CA MET A 86 5.92 -8.70 10.90
C MET A 86 6.95 -8.27 11.95
N ASN A 87 6.86 -8.79 13.18
CA ASN A 87 7.88 -8.54 14.19
C ASN A 87 9.23 -9.15 13.83
N ALA A 88 9.24 -10.39 13.31
CA ALA A 88 10.46 -11.04 12.87
C ALA A 88 11.14 -10.27 11.72
N MET A 89 10.36 -9.83 10.74
CA MET A 89 10.85 -8.99 9.65
C MET A 89 11.43 -7.67 10.18
N HIS A 90 10.69 -6.96 11.03
CA HIS A 90 11.16 -5.71 11.63
C HIS A 90 12.49 -5.89 12.38
N SER A 91 12.64 -6.97 13.16
CA SER A 91 13.89 -7.29 13.83
C SER A 91 15.02 -7.68 12.87
N ALA A 92 14.71 -8.32 11.74
CA ALA A 92 15.71 -8.85 10.81
C ALA A 92 16.26 -7.78 9.85
N ILE A 93 15.39 -6.91 9.31
CA ILE A 93 15.78 -5.92 8.29
C ILE A 93 15.84 -4.49 8.82
N GLY A 94 15.33 -4.25 10.03
CA GLY A 94 15.30 -2.94 10.67
C GLY A 94 14.36 -1.94 9.98
N GLU A 95 14.47 -0.69 10.40
CA GLU A 95 13.67 0.43 9.90
C GLU A 95 14.24 0.94 8.57
N ASN A 96 13.64 0.52 7.46
CA ASN A 96 14.07 0.87 6.11
C ASN A 96 12.85 0.99 5.16
N PRO A 97 13.04 1.47 3.91
CA PRO A 97 11.96 1.57 2.92
C PRO A 97 11.16 0.29 2.69
N LEU A 98 11.83 -0.87 2.65
CA LEU A 98 11.17 -2.16 2.50
C LEU A 98 10.29 -2.48 3.71
N MET A 99 10.77 -2.23 4.93
CA MET A 99 9.97 -2.46 6.13
C MET A 99 8.76 -1.52 6.20
N ALA A 100 8.92 -0.26 5.75
CA ALA A 100 7.83 0.70 5.63
C ALA A 100 6.74 0.20 4.67
N TYR A 101 7.16 -0.24 3.48
CA TYR A 101 6.28 -0.85 2.49
C TYR A 101 5.54 -2.06 3.06
N LEU A 102 6.26 -3.00 3.71
CA LEU A 102 5.66 -4.20 4.30
C LEU A 102 4.60 -3.86 5.35
N ALA A 103 4.90 -2.93 6.27
CA ALA A 103 3.95 -2.52 7.31
C ALA A 103 2.70 -1.88 6.71
N MET A 104 2.88 -0.92 5.80
CA MET A 104 1.78 -0.18 5.19
C MET A 104 0.91 -1.04 4.27
N MET A 105 1.49 -2.01 3.57
CA MET A 105 0.75 -2.94 2.73
C MET A 105 0.03 -4.02 3.53
N ALA A 106 0.65 -4.55 4.59
CA ALA A 106 0.07 -5.60 5.41
C ALA A 106 -1.26 -5.15 6.04
N VAL A 107 -1.30 -3.98 6.67
CA VAL A 107 -2.52 -3.46 7.32
C VAL A 107 -3.65 -3.26 6.29
N ARG A 108 -3.32 -2.77 5.09
CA ARG A 108 -4.29 -2.57 4.01
C ARG A 108 -4.79 -3.89 3.42
N LEU A 109 -3.96 -4.93 3.39
CA LEU A 109 -4.39 -6.28 2.96
C LEU A 109 -5.36 -6.90 3.97
N VAL A 110 -5.10 -6.75 5.27
CA VAL A 110 -5.99 -7.21 6.33
C VAL A 110 -7.35 -6.53 6.22
N GLU A 111 -7.36 -5.20 6.17
CA GLU A 111 -8.61 -4.44 6.10
C GLU A 111 -9.45 -4.84 4.87
N ARG A 112 -8.82 -5.04 3.72
CA ARG A 112 -9.52 -5.51 2.51
C ARG A 112 -10.09 -6.91 2.68
N SER A 113 -9.34 -7.80 3.34
CA SER A 113 -9.83 -9.15 3.62
C SER A 113 -11.09 -9.15 4.49
N GLU A 114 -11.22 -8.18 5.40
CA GLU A 114 -12.41 -8.02 6.26
C GLU A 114 -13.64 -7.49 5.51
N ARG A 115 -13.43 -6.81 4.37
CA ARG A 115 -14.52 -6.34 3.50
C ARG A 115 -15.05 -7.38 2.54
N LEU A 116 -14.28 -8.44 2.28
CA LEU A 116 -14.67 -9.48 1.35
C LEU A 116 -15.79 -10.35 1.94
N THR A 117 -16.84 -10.61 1.17
CA THR A 117 -17.85 -11.63 1.46
C THR A 117 -17.22 -13.03 1.33
N PHE A 118 -16.52 -13.51 2.35
CA PHE A 118 -16.08 -14.91 2.37
C PHE A 118 -17.31 -15.80 2.65
N GLN A 119 -17.60 -16.75 1.76
CA GLN A 119 -18.52 -17.85 2.08
C GLN A 119 -17.91 -18.63 3.25
N ARG A 120 -18.44 -18.44 4.46
CA ARG A 120 -18.18 -19.37 5.57
C ARG A 120 -18.74 -20.74 5.25
#